data_AF-A0A1V6B638-F1
#
_entry.id   AF-A0A1V6B638-F1
#
_cell.length_a   1.000
_cell.length_b   1.000
_cell.length_c   1.000
_cell.angle_alpha   90.00
_cell.angle_beta   90.00
_cell.angle_gamma   90.00
#
_symmetry.space_group_name_H-M   'P 1'
#
loop_
_entity.id
_entity.type
_entity.pdbx_description
1 polymer ?
#
loop_
_entity_poly.entity_id
_entity_poly.type
_entity_poly.pdbx_seq_one_letter_code
_entity_poly.pdbx_strand_id
1 'polypeptide(L)'
;MFVINPDPYSLPAYRIGPFCTRDLSLNHILPDDDLIENYFTERFGYDNYLYTYNGRQAINIALGQFDLNPDDIVTILTTSGNYYISSCVTIEIERYCKWSREIGPATKVLFVNHEFGYPYPEMKHLRGLNLPVIEDCAGSFFSSDKEDTIGEIGDFVIYSFPKMFPIQVGGLLVARNKTGAIQVADQHPGIVRYVKNVLSKYIKEKDSIIRQRIANYMTLRSMFDTLDLPERFVLAPGNVPGVFMFKTGNYKIDLPMLKKHFWEHGIQSSVFYGEEAYFIPVHQGLTAHDLDYFYEVMKAFLKMNFQ
;
A
#
# COMPACT_ATOMS: atom_id res chain seq x y z
N MET A 1 27.60 9.81 12.11
CA MET A 1 27.25 11.25 12.12
C MET A 1 26.44 11.52 10.87
N PHE A 2 25.23 12.04 11.00
CA PHE A 2 24.39 12.44 9.87
C PHE A 2 24.46 13.95 9.67
N VAL A 3 24.39 14.38 8.41
CA VAL A 3 24.21 15.80 8.07
C VAL A 3 22.70 16.05 8.02
N ILE A 4 22.14 16.63 9.08
CA ILE A 4 20.69 16.87 9.19
C ILE A 4 20.24 18.03 8.31
N ASN A 5 21.07 19.07 8.17
CA ASN A 5 20.80 20.19 7.27
C ASN A 5 21.80 20.19 6.09
N PRO A 6 21.70 19.23 5.16
CA PRO A 6 22.59 19.19 4.00
C PRO A 6 22.21 20.28 2.99
N ASP A 7 23.04 20.44 1.96
CA ASP A 7 22.66 21.21 0.79
C ASP A 7 21.40 20.58 0.13
N PRO A 8 20.37 21.36 -0.23
CA PRO A 8 19.12 20.85 -0.80
C PRO A 8 19.28 20.02 -2.10
N TYR A 9 20.39 20.20 -2.83
CA TYR A 9 20.69 19.43 -4.05
C TYR A 9 21.34 18.07 -3.76
N SER A 10 21.66 17.79 -2.49
CA SER A 10 22.33 16.56 -2.04
C SER A 10 21.47 15.74 -1.07
N LEU A 11 20.14 15.88 -1.15
CA LEU A 11 19.23 15.12 -0.31
C LEU A 11 19.19 13.63 -0.71
N PRO A 12 19.07 12.73 0.28
CA PRO A 12 18.68 11.36 -0.01
C PRO A 12 17.25 11.31 -0.58
N ALA A 13 16.85 10.17 -1.14
CA ALA A 13 15.52 10.00 -1.72
C ALA A 13 14.85 8.73 -1.17
N TYR A 14 14.26 8.84 0.01
CA TYR A 14 13.48 7.77 0.63
C TYR A 14 12.03 7.87 0.19
N ARG A 15 11.52 6.79 -0.41
CA ARG A 15 10.15 6.69 -0.91
C ARG A 15 9.36 5.72 -0.03
N ILE A 16 8.04 5.84 -0.03
CA ILE A 16 7.16 4.88 0.65
C ILE A 16 7.29 3.48 0.03
N GLY A 17 7.36 3.40 -1.30
CA GLY A 17 7.63 2.16 -2.03
C GLY A 17 9.14 1.88 -2.15
N PRO A 18 9.56 0.62 -2.29
CA PRO A 18 10.98 0.24 -2.26
C PRO A 18 11.77 0.57 -3.54
N PHE A 19 11.12 1.07 -4.60
CA PHE A 19 11.77 1.37 -5.87
C PHE A 19 12.69 2.60 -5.77
N CYS A 20 13.95 2.43 -6.17
CA CYS A 20 14.97 3.47 -6.23
C CYS A 20 15.69 3.50 -7.59
N THR A 21 16.49 4.54 -7.84
CA THR A 21 17.08 4.81 -9.16
C THR A 21 17.92 3.65 -9.71
N ARG A 22 18.66 2.92 -8.84
CA ARG A 22 19.47 1.78 -9.29
C ARG A 22 18.62 0.64 -9.86
N ASP A 23 17.36 0.53 -9.43
CA ASP A 23 16.47 -0.55 -9.85
C ASP A 23 16.08 -0.40 -11.33
N LEU A 24 16.21 0.80 -11.92
CA LEU A 24 16.08 0.98 -13.38
C LEU A 24 17.04 0.05 -14.13
N SER A 25 18.33 0.13 -13.81
CA SER A 25 19.37 -0.65 -14.48
C SER A 25 19.29 -2.12 -14.10
N LEU A 26 19.04 -2.43 -12.82
CA LEU A 26 18.93 -3.81 -12.36
C LEU A 26 17.75 -4.54 -13.00
N ASN A 27 16.58 -3.90 -13.07
CA ASN A 27 15.39 -4.50 -13.67
C ASN A 27 15.50 -4.62 -15.19
N HIS A 28 16.21 -3.69 -15.85
CA HIS A 28 16.36 -3.68 -17.31
C HIS A 28 17.16 -4.88 -17.86
N ILE A 29 18.10 -5.41 -17.07
CA ILE A 29 18.95 -6.54 -17.48
C ILE A 29 18.40 -7.90 -17.07
N LEU A 30 17.23 -7.96 -16.42
CA LEU A 30 16.64 -9.23 -16.01
C LEU A 30 16.25 -10.06 -17.24
N PRO A 31 16.57 -11.37 -17.26
CA PRO A 31 16.15 -12.24 -18.33
C PRO A 31 14.63 -12.45 -18.31
N ASP A 32 14.11 -12.94 -19.41
CA ASP A 32 12.72 -13.41 -19.47
C ASP A 32 12.50 -14.54 -18.45
N ASP A 33 11.59 -14.32 -17.51
CA ASP A 33 11.29 -15.26 -16.42
C ASP A 33 9.79 -15.20 -16.07
N ASP A 34 9.13 -16.35 -16.15
CA ASP A 34 7.69 -16.52 -15.93
C ASP A 34 7.36 -17.17 -14.56
N LEU A 35 8.33 -17.32 -13.65
CA LEU A 35 8.09 -17.92 -12.32
C LEU A 35 6.91 -17.29 -11.57
N ILE A 36 6.70 -15.99 -11.72
CA ILE A 36 5.57 -15.30 -11.09
C ILE A 36 4.20 -15.87 -11.50
N GLU A 37 4.06 -16.40 -12.72
CA GLU A 37 2.81 -17.02 -13.19
C GLU A 37 2.46 -18.25 -12.35
N ASN A 38 3.46 -19.06 -11.99
CA ASN A 38 3.24 -20.22 -11.12
C ASN A 38 2.74 -19.76 -9.75
N TYR A 39 3.36 -18.71 -9.19
CA TYR A 39 2.94 -18.14 -7.91
C TYR A 39 1.52 -17.57 -7.97
N PHE A 40 1.17 -16.84 -9.03
CA PHE A 40 -0.19 -16.31 -9.19
C PHE A 40 -1.23 -17.39 -9.47
N THR A 41 -0.90 -18.40 -10.27
CA THR A 41 -1.79 -19.53 -10.52
C THR A 41 -2.05 -20.34 -9.24
N GLU A 42 -1.01 -20.58 -8.44
CA GLU A 42 -1.16 -21.25 -7.15
C GLU A 42 -2.00 -20.43 -6.17
N ARG A 43 -1.79 -19.12 -6.12
CA ARG A 43 -2.47 -18.23 -5.17
C ARG A 43 -3.91 -17.87 -5.56
N PHE A 44 -4.16 -17.61 -6.85
CA PHE A 44 -5.42 -17.03 -7.32
C PHE A 44 -6.22 -17.97 -8.24
N GLY A 45 -5.61 -19.07 -8.68
CA GLY A 45 -6.17 -19.96 -9.69
C GLY A 45 -5.86 -19.52 -11.13
N TYR A 46 -5.87 -20.50 -12.03
CA TYR A 46 -5.68 -20.27 -13.46
C TYR A 46 -6.85 -19.47 -14.06
N ASP A 47 -6.56 -18.51 -14.95
CA ASP A 47 -7.54 -17.61 -15.59
C ASP A 47 -8.40 -16.73 -14.64
N ASN A 48 -7.94 -16.52 -13.40
CA ASN A 48 -8.64 -15.69 -12.42
C ASN A 48 -7.97 -14.33 -12.20
N TYR A 49 -6.88 -14.03 -12.89
CA TYR A 49 -6.18 -12.75 -12.75
C TYR A 49 -5.80 -12.14 -14.07
N LEU A 50 -5.48 -10.85 -14.00
CA LEU A 50 -5.22 -9.99 -15.14
C LEU A 50 -4.20 -8.93 -14.75
N TYR A 51 -3.14 -8.80 -15.53
CA TYR A 51 -2.20 -7.70 -15.39
C TYR A 51 -2.84 -6.38 -15.79
N THR A 52 -2.55 -5.35 -14.99
CA THR A 52 -2.92 -3.97 -15.27
C THR A 52 -1.68 -3.08 -15.20
N TYR A 53 -1.74 -1.91 -15.81
CA TYR A 53 -0.67 -0.92 -15.79
C TYR A 53 -0.42 -0.39 -14.38
N ASN A 54 -1.46 -0.24 -13.55
CA ASN A 54 -1.34 0.06 -12.13
C ASN A 54 -2.67 -0.26 -11.40
N GLY A 55 -2.66 -0.16 -10.06
CA GLY A 55 -3.85 -0.44 -9.24
C GLY A 55 -5.09 0.42 -9.58
N ARG A 56 -4.93 1.66 -10.08
CA ARG A 56 -6.08 2.48 -10.48
C ARG A 56 -6.79 1.91 -11.70
N GLN A 57 -6.03 1.38 -12.66
CA GLN A 57 -6.63 0.69 -13.81
C GLN A 57 -7.37 -0.58 -13.34
N ALA A 58 -6.83 -1.32 -12.38
CA ALA A 58 -7.55 -2.45 -11.78
C ALA A 58 -8.86 -2.02 -11.06
N ILE A 59 -8.85 -0.91 -10.31
CA ILE A 59 -10.06 -0.33 -9.70
C ILE A 59 -11.07 0.02 -10.78
N ASN A 60 -10.64 0.72 -11.83
CA ASN A 60 -11.49 1.13 -12.94
C ASN A 60 -12.16 -0.07 -13.63
N ILE A 61 -11.37 -1.10 -13.98
CA ILE A 61 -11.87 -2.31 -14.64
C ILE A 61 -12.89 -3.03 -13.74
N ALA A 62 -12.59 -3.17 -12.44
CA ALA A 62 -13.48 -3.82 -11.47
C ALA A 62 -14.81 -3.06 -11.34
N LEU A 63 -14.76 -1.74 -11.16
CA LEU A 63 -15.95 -0.89 -11.07
C LEU A 63 -16.81 -0.96 -12.34
N GLY A 64 -16.16 -1.00 -13.50
CA GLY A 64 -16.85 -1.13 -14.79
C GLY A 64 -17.54 -2.47 -15.04
N GLN A 65 -17.35 -3.48 -14.16
CA GLN A 65 -18.12 -4.72 -14.20
C GLN A 65 -19.48 -4.60 -13.51
N PHE A 66 -19.72 -3.50 -12.78
CA PHE A 66 -20.99 -3.22 -12.11
C PHE A 66 -21.80 -2.21 -12.92
N ASP A 67 -23.11 -2.43 -13.02
CA ASP A 67 -24.07 -1.53 -13.67
C ASP A 67 -24.41 -0.35 -12.74
N LEU A 68 -23.41 0.50 -12.48
CA LEU A 68 -23.50 1.63 -11.56
C LEU A 68 -24.06 2.88 -12.26
N ASN A 69 -24.97 3.57 -11.57
CA ASN A 69 -25.51 4.87 -11.96
C ASN A 69 -24.90 6.00 -11.12
N PRO A 70 -24.90 7.26 -11.59
CA PRO A 70 -24.30 8.38 -10.86
C PRO A 70 -24.83 8.63 -9.44
N ASP A 71 -26.05 8.21 -9.14
CA ASP A 71 -26.68 8.35 -7.82
C ASP A 71 -26.47 7.15 -6.90
N ASP A 72 -25.89 6.06 -7.41
CA ASP A 72 -25.48 4.92 -6.58
C ASP A 72 -24.29 5.29 -5.68
N ILE A 73 -24.06 4.46 -4.66
CA ILE A 73 -22.96 4.64 -3.71
C ILE A 73 -22.05 3.41 -3.71
N VAL A 74 -20.75 3.64 -3.92
CA VAL A 74 -19.69 2.72 -3.48
C VAL A 74 -19.33 3.08 -2.04
N THR A 75 -19.52 2.16 -1.10
CA THR A 75 -19.15 2.39 0.30
C THR A 75 -17.72 1.96 0.54
N ILE A 76 -16.87 2.88 1.00
CA ILE A 76 -15.46 2.63 1.25
C ILE A 76 -15.25 2.32 2.74
N LEU A 77 -14.82 1.10 3.02
CA LEU A 77 -14.45 0.64 4.35
C LEU A 77 -12.93 0.54 4.44
N THR A 78 -12.37 0.89 5.60
CA THR A 78 -10.92 0.86 5.83
C THR A 78 -10.61 0.15 7.14
N THR A 79 -9.42 -0.43 7.24
CA THR A 79 -8.96 -1.14 8.44
C THR A 79 -9.08 -0.33 9.73
N SER A 80 -8.76 0.96 9.67
CA SER A 80 -8.84 1.85 10.83
C SER A 80 -10.22 2.46 11.09
N GLY A 81 -11.13 2.42 10.11
CA GLY A 81 -12.34 3.23 10.12
C GLY A 81 -12.11 4.75 10.01
N ASN A 82 -10.86 5.19 9.82
CA ASN A 82 -10.52 6.62 9.71
C ASN A 82 -11.02 7.22 8.38
N TYR A 83 -11.12 8.54 8.30
CA TYR A 83 -11.50 9.29 7.10
C TYR A 83 -10.45 9.24 5.98
N TYR A 84 -9.17 9.00 6.29
CA TYR A 84 -8.12 8.97 5.29
C TYR A 84 -8.36 7.91 4.20
N ILE A 85 -8.32 8.33 2.94
CA ILE A 85 -8.28 7.45 1.77
C ILE A 85 -7.52 8.16 0.64
N SER A 86 -6.81 7.38 -0.18
CA SER A 86 -6.08 7.95 -1.31
C SER A 86 -7.04 8.51 -2.36
N SER A 87 -6.74 9.69 -2.91
CA SER A 87 -7.49 10.23 -4.05
C SER A 87 -7.42 9.33 -5.29
N CYS A 88 -6.39 8.47 -5.40
CA CYS A 88 -6.33 7.44 -6.44
C CYS A 88 -7.51 6.46 -6.40
N VAL A 89 -8.16 6.29 -5.24
CA VAL A 89 -9.34 5.44 -5.08
C VAL A 89 -10.60 6.25 -5.37
N THR A 90 -10.76 7.41 -4.72
CA THR A 90 -11.99 8.21 -4.86
C THR A 90 -12.18 8.71 -6.28
N ILE A 91 -11.12 9.16 -6.96
CA ILE A 91 -11.18 9.59 -8.37
C ILE A 91 -11.68 8.47 -9.29
N GLU A 92 -11.28 7.22 -9.05
CA GLU A 92 -11.73 6.11 -9.89
C GLU A 92 -13.19 5.74 -9.61
N ILE A 93 -13.65 5.86 -8.36
CA ILE A 93 -15.07 5.67 -8.01
C ILE A 93 -15.94 6.78 -8.60
N GLU A 94 -15.50 8.04 -8.48
CA GLU A 94 -16.21 9.24 -8.93
C GLU A 94 -16.42 9.30 -10.45
N ARG A 95 -15.72 8.45 -11.22
CA ARG A 95 -16.00 8.25 -12.65
C ARG A 95 -17.34 7.55 -12.91
N TYR A 96 -17.84 6.78 -11.94
CA TYR A 96 -19.05 5.97 -12.08
C TYR A 96 -20.19 6.49 -11.20
N CYS A 97 -19.91 6.80 -9.93
CA CYS A 97 -20.95 7.17 -8.95
C CYS A 97 -20.37 7.87 -7.72
N LYS A 98 -21.20 8.13 -6.70
CA LYS A 98 -20.78 8.73 -5.43
C LYS A 98 -20.12 7.68 -4.53
N TRP A 99 -19.47 8.14 -3.46
CA TRP A 99 -18.96 7.27 -2.41
C TRP A 99 -19.38 7.74 -1.02
N SER A 100 -19.38 6.78 -0.08
CA SER A 100 -19.71 6.99 1.33
C SER A 100 -18.76 6.21 2.22
N ARG A 101 -18.67 6.59 3.50
CA ARG A 101 -18.03 5.79 4.55
C ARG A 101 -19.00 4.88 5.29
N GLU A 102 -20.30 5.06 5.05
CA GLU A 102 -21.38 4.36 5.72
C GLU A 102 -22.19 3.54 4.72
N ILE A 103 -22.54 2.31 5.11
CA ILE A 103 -23.41 1.43 4.35
C ILE A 103 -24.85 1.95 4.51
N GLY A 104 -25.55 2.15 3.40
CA GLY A 104 -26.93 2.63 3.40
C GLY A 104 -27.74 2.07 2.23
N PRO A 105 -29.01 2.50 2.08
CA PRO A 105 -29.91 1.97 1.06
C PRO A 105 -29.44 2.18 -0.39
N ALA A 106 -28.60 3.19 -0.64
CA ALA A 106 -28.00 3.48 -1.95
C ALA A 106 -26.67 2.75 -2.18
N THR A 107 -26.14 2.01 -1.19
CA THR A 107 -24.91 1.23 -1.35
C THR A 107 -25.13 0.11 -2.37
N LYS A 108 -24.31 0.11 -3.43
CA LYS A 108 -24.31 -0.93 -4.47
C LYS A 108 -23.09 -1.81 -4.43
N VAL A 109 -21.94 -1.28 -4.02
CA VAL A 109 -20.67 -2.00 -3.96
C VAL A 109 -19.95 -1.59 -2.68
N LEU A 110 -19.31 -2.56 -2.03
CA LEU A 110 -18.38 -2.33 -0.94
C LEU A 110 -16.96 -2.29 -1.49
N PHE A 111 -16.22 -1.23 -1.21
CA PHE A 111 -14.80 -1.11 -1.50
C PHE A 111 -14.02 -1.19 -0.19
N VAL A 112 -13.31 -2.30 0.03
CA VAL A 112 -12.63 -2.56 1.29
C VAL A 112 -11.13 -2.36 1.12
N ASN A 113 -10.57 -1.34 1.76
CA ASN A 113 -9.16 -1.03 1.71
C ASN A 113 -8.41 -1.67 2.90
N HIS A 114 -7.53 -2.62 2.60
CA HIS A 114 -6.59 -3.20 3.56
C HIS A 114 -5.41 -2.23 3.72
N GLU A 115 -5.58 -1.27 4.63
CA GLU A 115 -4.70 -0.11 4.76
C GLU A 115 -3.25 -0.49 5.08
N PHE A 116 -2.31 -0.06 4.25
CA PHE A 116 -0.87 -0.09 4.54
C PHE A 116 -0.29 -1.44 5.02
N GLY A 117 -0.89 -2.57 4.63
CA GLY A 117 -0.46 -3.91 5.08
C GLY A 117 -1.25 -4.47 6.27
N TYR A 118 -2.31 -3.78 6.70
CA TYR A 118 -3.19 -4.19 7.79
C TYR A 118 -4.54 -4.62 7.21
N PRO A 119 -4.92 -5.91 7.32
CA PRO A 119 -6.20 -6.40 6.84
C PRO A 119 -7.40 -5.77 7.55
N TYR A 120 -8.48 -5.49 6.81
CA TYR A 120 -9.77 -5.15 7.41
C TYR A 120 -10.33 -6.33 8.21
N PRO A 121 -10.74 -6.15 9.48
CA PRO A 121 -11.03 -7.27 10.38
C PRO A 121 -12.37 -7.97 10.15
N GLU A 122 -13.35 -7.34 9.48
CA GLU A 122 -14.73 -7.84 9.41
C GLU A 122 -15.11 -8.41 8.03
N MET A 123 -14.14 -8.90 7.26
CA MET A 123 -14.40 -9.40 5.89
C MET A 123 -15.49 -10.48 5.84
N LYS A 124 -15.53 -11.41 6.81
CA LYS A 124 -16.57 -12.44 6.88
C LYS A 124 -17.97 -11.87 7.08
N HIS A 125 -18.09 -10.80 7.86
CA HIS A 125 -19.37 -10.13 8.08
C HIS A 125 -19.88 -9.52 6.78
N LEU A 126 -19.01 -8.85 6.02
CA LEU A 126 -19.37 -8.22 4.74
C LEU A 126 -19.91 -9.22 3.72
N ARG A 127 -19.35 -10.44 3.68
CA ARG A 127 -19.87 -11.52 2.83
C ARG A 127 -21.36 -11.82 3.08
N GLY A 128 -21.83 -11.66 4.32
CA GLY A 128 -23.22 -11.89 4.70
C GLY A 128 -24.21 -10.81 4.23
N LEU A 129 -23.72 -9.65 3.78
CA LEU A 129 -24.55 -8.52 3.38
C LEU A 129 -25.13 -8.64 1.96
N ASN A 130 -24.73 -9.66 1.20
CA ASN A 130 -25.15 -9.89 -0.18
C ASN A 130 -24.95 -8.66 -1.10
N LEU A 131 -23.89 -7.89 -0.81
CA LEU A 131 -23.40 -6.80 -1.64
C LEU A 131 -22.08 -7.24 -2.29
N PRO A 132 -21.83 -6.87 -3.55
CA PRO A 132 -20.55 -7.13 -4.17
C PRO A 132 -19.41 -6.38 -3.46
N VAL A 133 -18.25 -7.01 -3.41
CA VAL A 133 -17.07 -6.53 -2.68
C VAL A 133 -15.87 -6.42 -3.62
N ILE A 134 -15.24 -5.26 -3.62
CA ILE A 134 -13.90 -5.04 -4.17
C ILE A 134 -12.93 -4.91 -3.00
N GLU A 135 -11.92 -5.79 -2.93
CA GLU A 135 -10.82 -5.70 -1.97
C GLU A 135 -9.63 -4.92 -2.57
N ASP A 136 -9.23 -3.80 -1.97
CA ASP A 136 -7.99 -3.11 -2.27
C ASP A 136 -6.85 -3.66 -1.39
N CYS A 137 -6.15 -4.65 -1.95
CA CYS A 137 -4.96 -5.27 -1.38
C CYS A 137 -3.65 -4.62 -1.87
N ALA A 138 -3.71 -3.41 -2.43
CA ALA A 138 -2.53 -2.80 -3.03
C ALA A 138 -1.39 -2.60 -2.02
N GLY A 139 -1.70 -2.28 -0.76
CA GLY A 139 -0.71 -2.19 0.33
C GLY A 139 -0.37 -3.51 1.02
N SER A 140 -1.06 -4.60 0.68
CA SER A 140 -1.17 -5.79 1.52
C SER A 140 -0.84 -7.08 0.78
N PHE A 141 -0.02 -6.99 -0.28
CA PHE A 141 0.30 -8.11 -1.17
C PHE A 141 0.78 -9.38 -0.44
N PHE A 142 1.58 -9.24 0.62
CA PHE A 142 2.06 -10.37 1.44
C PHE A 142 1.40 -10.46 2.83
N SER A 143 0.42 -9.61 3.11
CA SER A 143 -0.27 -9.67 4.40
C SER A 143 -1.29 -10.79 4.43
N SER A 144 -1.42 -11.42 5.59
CA SER A 144 -2.52 -12.31 5.93
C SER A 144 -3.18 -11.85 7.24
N ASP A 145 -4.38 -12.37 7.50
CA ASP A 145 -5.01 -12.30 8.82
C ASP A 145 -5.08 -13.71 9.43
N LYS A 146 -5.63 -13.83 10.64
CA LYS A 146 -5.72 -15.12 11.34
C LYS A 146 -6.64 -16.13 10.67
N GLU A 147 -7.51 -15.65 9.78
CA GLU A 147 -8.58 -16.45 9.18
C GLU A 147 -8.35 -16.66 7.67
N ASP A 148 -7.21 -16.21 7.15
CA ASP A 148 -6.83 -16.13 5.74
C ASP A 148 -7.95 -15.58 4.84
N THR A 149 -8.58 -14.47 5.25
CA THR A 149 -9.72 -13.89 4.52
C THR A 149 -9.33 -12.80 3.53
N ILE A 150 -8.16 -12.17 3.71
CA ILE A 150 -7.68 -11.08 2.85
C ILE A 150 -7.41 -11.57 1.42
N GLY A 151 -8.05 -10.92 0.46
CA GLY A 151 -7.98 -11.28 -0.96
C GLY A 151 -8.75 -12.57 -1.30
N GLU A 152 -9.51 -13.11 -0.34
CA GLU A 152 -10.26 -14.37 -0.46
C GLU A 152 -11.77 -14.16 -0.30
N ILE A 153 -12.28 -12.94 -0.18
CA ILE A 153 -13.73 -12.68 0.01
C ILE A 153 -14.34 -11.90 -1.16
N GLY A 154 -13.64 -10.92 -1.70
CA GLY A 154 -14.09 -10.04 -2.75
C GLY A 154 -14.44 -10.75 -4.05
N ASP A 155 -15.38 -10.18 -4.78
CA ASP A 155 -15.64 -10.50 -6.19
C ASP A 155 -14.43 -10.10 -7.05
N PHE A 156 -13.82 -8.97 -6.68
CA PHE A 156 -12.58 -8.46 -7.25
C PHE A 156 -11.55 -8.15 -6.16
N VAL A 157 -10.29 -8.43 -6.44
CA VAL A 157 -9.16 -8.10 -5.56
C VAL A 157 -8.08 -7.36 -6.35
N ILE A 158 -7.59 -6.27 -5.78
CA ILE A 158 -6.72 -5.32 -6.47
C ILE A 158 -5.35 -5.32 -5.82
N TYR A 159 -4.31 -5.42 -6.64
CA TYR A 159 -2.93 -5.29 -6.21
C TYR A 159 -2.19 -4.21 -6.99
N SER A 160 -1.21 -3.57 -6.34
CA SER A 160 -0.29 -2.64 -6.97
C SER A 160 1.13 -3.05 -6.63
N PHE A 161 1.88 -3.49 -7.64
CA PHE A 161 3.21 -4.04 -7.42
C PHE A 161 4.23 -3.01 -6.89
N PRO A 162 4.24 -1.73 -7.33
CA PRO A 162 5.17 -0.73 -6.81
C PRO A 162 5.11 -0.48 -5.29
N LYS A 163 4.02 -0.86 -4.61
CA LYS A 163 3.90 -0.72 -3.16
C LYS A 163 4.72 -1.78 -2.39
N MET A 164 4.93 -2.96 -2.99
CA MET A 164 5.62 -4.09 -2.36
C MET A 164 6.98 -4.39 -3.00
N PHE A 165 7.08 -4.27 -4.33
CA PHE A 165 8.25 -4.64 -5.11
C PHE A 165 8.95 -3.39 -5.68
N PRO A 166 10.28 -3.44 -5.89
CA PRO A 166 11.03 -2.33 -6.47
C PRO A 166 10.80 -2.27 -7.98
N ILE A 167 9.59 -1.90 -8.37
CA ILE A 167 9.14 -1.76 -9.75
C ILE A 167 8.36 -0.44 -9.91
N GLN A 168 8.41 0.17 -11.09
CA GLN A 168 7.77 1.46 -11.35
C GLN A 168 6.29 1.36 -11.75
N VAL A 169 5.92 0.20 -12.28
CA VAL A 169 4.64 -0.01 -12.96
C VAL A 169 4.10 -1.38 -12.61
N GLY A 170 2.80 -1.53 -12.77
CA GLY A 170 2.10 -2.80 -12.69
C GLY A 170 1.10 -2.87 -11.55
N GLY A 171 0.02 -3.55 -11.83
CA GLY A 171 -0.98 -4.00 -10.88
C GLY A 171 -1.57 -5.32 -11.32
N LEU A 172 -2.42 -5.87 -10.47
CA LEU A 172 -3.16 -7.09 -10.75
C LEU A 172 -4.62 -6.85 -10.39
N LEU A 173 -5.52 -7.27 -11.26
CA LEU A 173 -6.91 -7.50 -10.92
C LEU A 173 -7.10 -9.01 -10.82
N VAL A 174 -7.55 -9.49 -9.68
CA VAL A 174 -8.04 -10.85 -9.50
C VAL A 174 -9.56 -10.80 -9.50
N ALA A 175 -10.21 -11.69 -10.24
CA ALA A 175 -11.65 -11.85 -10.26
C ALA A 175 -11.97 -13.30 -9.84
N ARG A 176 -12.89 -13.45 -8.89
CA ARG A 176 -13.28 -14.80 -8.44
C ARG A 176 -13.99 -15.59 -9.53
N ASN A 177 -14.77 -14.91 -10.35
CA ASN A 177 -15.36 -15.47 -11.56
C ASN A 177 -14.39 -15.21 -12.71
N LYS A 178 -14.08 -16.25 -13.50
CA LYS A 178 -13.05 -16.26 -14.56
C LYS A 178 -12.93 -14.93 -15.32
N THR A 179 -11.71 -14.43 -15.48
CA THR A 179 -11.43 -13.15 -16.14
C THR A 179 -11.59 -13.19 -17.66
N GLY A 180 -11.86 -14.37 -18.25
CA GLY A 180 -11.93 -14.57 -19.71
C GLY A 180 -12.96 -13.71 -20.47
N ALA A 181 -13.88 -13.06 -19.77
CA ALA A 181 -14.82 -12.09 -20.35
C ALA A 181 -14.36 -10.61 -20.20
N ILE A 182 -13.37 -10.33 -19.36
CA ILE A 182 -12.89 -8.97 -19.08
C ILE A 182 -11.93 -8.54 -20.19
N GLN A 183 -12.41 -7.70 -21.10
CA GLN A 183 -11.59 -7.09 -22.13
C GLN A 183 -10.73 -5.98 -21.53
N VAL A 184 -9.42 -6.07 -21.70
CA VAL A 184 -8.49 -4.98 -21.35
C VAL A 184 -7.99 -4.34 -22.62
N ALA A 185 -8.49 -3.14 -22.89
CA ALA A 185 -7.82 -2.26 -23.83
C ALA A 185 -6.41 -1.94 -23.30
N ASP A 186 -5.41 -1.96 -24.18
CA ASP A 186 -4.04 -1.47 -23.90
C ASP A 186 -3.17 -2.32 -22.97
N GLN A 187 -3.23 -3.65 -23.06
CA GLN A 187 -2.10 -4.45 -22.58
C GLN A 187 -0.90 -4.29 -23.51
N HIS A 188 0.08 -3.47 -23.10
CA HIS A 188 1.36 -3.36 -23.77
C HIS A 188 2.22 -4.62 -23.46
N PRO A 189 2.46 -5.52 -24.43
CA PRO A 189 3.12 -6.80 -24.15
C PRO A 189 4.51 -6.64 -23.55
N GLY A 190 5.24 -5.59 -23.95
CA GLY A 190 6.54 -5.25 -23.36
C GLY A 190 6.49 -4.86 -21.89
N ILE A 191 5.43 -4.16 -21.44
CA ILE A 191 5.25 -3.82 -20.03
C ILE A 191 4.90 -5.07 -19.22
N VAL A 192 4.02 -5.93 -19.74
CA VAL A 192 3.68 -7.19 -19.07
C VAL A 192 4.94 -8.06 -18.92
N ARG A 193 5.73 -8.21 -19.99
CA ARG A 193 7.01 -8.94 -19.92
C ARG A 193 7.97 -8.34 -18.88
N TYR A 194 8.15 -7.02 -18.87
CA TYR A 194 8.96 -6.33 -17.86
C TYR A 194 8.47 -6.61 -16.44
N VAL A 195 7.17 -6.49 -16.18
CA VAL A 195 6.56 -6.79 -14.88
C VAL A 195 6.84 -8.24 -14.48
N LYS A 196 6.66 -9.19 -15.40
CA LYS A 196 6.91 -10.61 -15.12
C LYS A 196 8.35 -10.88 -14.74
N ASN A 197 9.31 -10.37 -15.50
CA ASN A 197 10.74 -10.57 -15.23
C ASN A 197 11.13 -10.03 -13.83
N VAL A 198 10.65 -8.82 -13.49
CA VAL A 198 10.91 -8.20 -12.19
C VAL A 198 10.25 -8.98 -11.06
N LEU A 199 8.96 -9.31 -11.18
CA LEU A 199 8.26 -10.05 -10.13
C LEU A 199 8.84 -11.46 -9.94
N SER A 200 9.19 -12.16 -11.02
CA SER A 200 9.84 -13.47 -10.97
C SER A 200 11.21 -13.42 -10.26
N LYS A 201 11.94 -12.31 -10.37
CA LYS A 201 13.16 -12.06 -9.59
C LYS A 201 12.84 -11.91 -8.09
N TYR A 202 11.91 -11.02 -7.74
CA TYR A 202 11.67 -10.66 -6.33
C TYR A 202 10.77 -11.63 -5.57
N ILE A 203 9.97 -12.45 -6.25
CA ILE A 203 9.15 -13.47 -5.57
C ILE A 203 10.02 -14.56 -4.93
N LYS A 204 11.20 -14.83 -5.50
CA LYS A 204 12.24 -15.69 -4.90
C LYS A 204 12.74 -15.15 -3.55
N GLU A 205 12.56 -13.86 -3.31
CA GLU A 205 13.00 -13.14 -2.10
C GLU A 205 11.82 -12.84 -1.15
N LYS A 206 10.62 -13.40 -1.40
CA LYS A 206 9.38 -13.17 -0.62
C LYS A 206 9.61 -13.15 0.89
N ASP A 207 10.19 -14.22 1.45
CA ASP A 207 10.34 -14.31 2.90
C ASP A 207 11.34 -13.29 3.44
N SER A 208 12.36 -12.94 2.65
CA SER A 208 13.32 -11.89 3.01
C SER A 208 12.65 -10.51 3.03
N ILE A 209 11.82 -10.22 2.03
CA ILE A 209 11.03 -8.97 1.94
C ILE A 209 10.13 -8.84 3.17
N ILE A 210 9.39 -9.90 3.51
CA ILE A 210 8.49 -9.93 4.67
C ILE A 210 9.26 -9.70 5.97
N ARG A 211 10.32 -10.49 6.20
CA ARG A 211 11.14 -10.40 7.41
C ARG A 211 11.77 -9.02 7.58
N GLN A 212 12.34 -8.44 6.53
CA GLN A 212 13.00 -7.14 6.61
C GLN A 212 12.02 -6.01 6.90
N ARG A 213 10.81 -6.04 6.31
CA ARG A 213 9.75 -5.07 6.62
C ARG A 213 9.34 -5.11 8.08
N ILE A 214 9.11 -6.31 8.62
CA ILE A 214 8.75 -6.50 10.03
C ILE A 214 9.90 -6.05 10.93
N ALA A 215 11.14 -6.43 10.62
CA ALA A 215 12.31 -6.02 11.40
C ALA A 215 12.50 -4.50 11.41
N ASN A 216 12.42 -3.85 10.25
CA ASN A 216 12.53 -2.39 10.14
C ASN A 216 11.41 -1.68 10.90
N TYR A 217 10.18 -2.20 10.84
CA TYR A 217 9.05 -1.71 11.61
C TYR A 217 9.32 -1.77 13.12
N MET A 218 9.75 -2.92 13.63
CA MET A 218 10.01 -3.13 15.05
C MET A 218 11.17 -2.24 15.56
N THR A 219 12.19 -2.02 14.73
CA THR A 219 13.28 -1.08 15.03
C THR A 219 12.77 0.34 15.17
N LEU A 220 12.01 0.84 14.18
CA LEU A 220 11.44 2.20 14.25
C LEU A 220 10.46 2.35 15.41
N ARG A 221 9.63 1.33 15.68
CA ARG A 221 8.75 1.31 16.85
C ARG A 221 9.56 1.54 18.13
N SER A 222 10.61 0.74 18.35
CA SER A 222 11.46 0.84 19.54
C SER A 222 12.08 2.23 19.66
N MET A 223 12.62 2.76 18.56
CA MET A 223 13.22 4.09 18.53
C MET A 223 12.20 5.20 18.84
N PHE A 224 11.07 5.24 18.14
CA PHE A 224 10.08 6.31 18.27
C PHE A 224 9.33 6.25 19.61
N ASP A 225 9.19 5.07 20.22
CA ASP A 225 8.68 4.93 21.59
C ASP A 225 9.55 5.70 22.60
N THR A 226 10.89 5.71 22.43
CA THR A 226 11.78 6.51 23.29
C THR A 226 11.61 8.03 23.14
N LEU A 227 10.92 8.48 22.08
CA LEU A 227 10.56 9.88 21.87
C LEU A 227 9.13 10.19 22.31
N ASP A 228 8.42 9.26 22.96
CA ASP A 228 6.99 9.38 23.25
C ASP A 228 6.14 9.55 21.97
N LEU A 229 6.50 8.82 20.91
CA LEU A 229 5.77 8.77 19.64
C LEU A 229 5.33 7.32 19.35
N PRO A 230 4.31 6.80 20.06
CA PRO A 230 3.95 5.39 19.98
C PRO A 230 3.35 5.03 18.63
N GLU A 231 3.48 3.76 18.24
CA GLU A 231 2.91 3.24 16.99
C GLU A 231 1.37 3.39 16.92
N ARG A 232 0.85 3.69 15.73
CA ARG A 232 -0.60 3.80 15.48
C ARG A 232 -1.23 2.46 15.11
N PHE A 233 -0.53 1.66 14.32
CA PHE A 233 -0.96 0.31 14.00
C PHE A 233 -0.09 -0.68 14.77
N VAL A 234 -0.69 -1.67 15.42
CA VAL A 234 0.06 -2.73 16.10
C VAL A 234 0.17 -3.90 15.14
N LEU A 235 1.38 -4.39 14.89
CA LEU A 235 1.57 -5.56 14.03
C LEU A 235 0.96 -6.80 14.68
N ALA A 236 -0.06 -7.37 14.02
CA ALA A 236 -0.54 -8.72 14.31
C ALA A 236 0.24 -9.74 13.46
N PRO A 237 0.26 -11.03 13.88
CA PRO A 237 0.80 -12.10 13.06
C PRO A 237 0.17 -12.09 11.66
N GLY A 238 1.01 -12.19 10.62
CA GLY A 238 0.59 -12.14 9.22
C GLY A 238 0.64 -10.74 8.59
N ASN A 239 0.67 -9.65 9.36
CA ASN A 239 0.74 -8.31 8.79
C ASN A 239 2.12 -8.02 8.20
N VAL A 240 2.14 -7.36 7.03
CA VAL A 240 3.38 -6.94 6.36
C VAL A 240 3.31 -5.44 6.09
N PRO A 241 3.94 -4.60 6.94
CA PRO A 241 3.71 -3.17 6.92
C PRO A 241 4.27 -2.50 5.66
N GLY A 242 3.50 -1.54 5.14
CA GLY A 242 3.87 -0.64 4.05
C GLY A 242 4.51 0.67 4.51
N VAL A 243 4.27 1.06 5.76
CA VAL A 243 4.75 2.29 6.40
C VAL A 243 4.95 2.04 7.89
N PHE A 244 5.76 2.87 8.55
CA PHE A 244 5.69 3.04 10.00
C PHE A 244 4.82 4.25 10.30
N MET A 245 3.76 4.05 11.08
CA MET A 245 2.83 5.10 11.45
C MET A 245 2.84 5.27 12.96
N PHE A 246 2.97 6.51 13.43
CA PHE A 246 3.05 6.86 14.84
C PHE A 246 2.08 7.98 15.19
N LYS A 247 1.66 8.00 16.46
CA LYS A 247 0.88 9.08 17.07
C LYS A 247 1.82 10.14 17.64
N THR A 248 1.29 11.33 17.92
CA THR A 248 2.07 12.45 18.45
C THR A 248 2.35 12.37 19.97
N GLY A 249 1.87 11.32 20.65
CA GLY A 249 2.03 11.15 22.10
C GLY A 249 1.55 12.35 22.88
N ASN A 250 2.39 12.88 23.78
CA ASN A 250 2.07 14.09 24.56
C ASN A 250 2.38 15.40 23.82
N TYR A 251 2.95 15.35 22.61
CA TYR A 251 3.26 16.54 21.84
C TYR A 251 2.06 17.02 21.03
N LYS A 252 1.89 18.35 20.97
CA LYS A 252 0.99 19.01 20.01
C LYS A 252 1.76 19.37 18.75
N ILE A 253 2.00 18.38 17.89
CA ILE A 253 2.80 18.55 16.68
C ILE A 253 1.94 19.18 15.57
N ASP A 254 2.44 20.25 14.95
CA ASP A 254 1.95 20.71 13.64
C ASP A 254 2.35 19.68 12.57
N LEU A 255 1.44 18.77 12.25
CA LEU A 255 1.68 17.67 11.31
C LEU A 255 1.98 18.14 9.87
N PRO A 256 1.34 19.20 9.34
CA PRO A 256 1.77 19.85 8.10
C PRO A 256 3.23 20.34 8.13
N MET A 257 3.66 20.97 9.23
CA MET A 257 5.04 21.42 9.40
C MET A 257 6.01 20.23 9.50
N LEU A 258 5.63 19.18 10.23
CA LEU A 258 6.40 17.93 10.30
C LEU A 258 6.59 17.32 8.91
N LYS A 259 5.53 17.36 8.08
CA LYS A 259 5.63 16.92 6.69
C LYS A 259 6.64 17.73 5.90
N LYS A 260 6.58 19.05 5.98
CA LYS A 260 7.57 19.90 5.30
C LYS A 260 8.99 19.52 5.75
N HIS A 261 9.21 19.37 7.05
CA HIS A 261 10.50 18.98 7.63
C HIS A 261 11.01 17.66 7.06
N PHE A 262 10.25 16.57 7.13
CA PHE A 262 10.69 15.27 6.60
C PHE A 262 10.98 15.32 5.09
N TRP A 263 10.19 16.05 4.31
CA TRP A 263 10.43 16.23 2.88
C TRP A 263 11.71 17.04 2.58
N GLU A 264 12.01 18.06 3.38
CA GLU A 264 13.27 18.81 3.31
C GLU A 264 14.50 17.95 3.67
N HIS A 265 14.29 16.77 4.27
CA HIS A 265 15.32 15.77 4.56
C HIS A 265 15.26 14.57 3.59
N GLY A 266 14.51 14.68 2.50
CA GLY A 266 14.45 13.64 1.47
C GLY A 266 13.61 12.41 1.85
N ILE A 267 12.76 12.51 2.89
CA ILE A 267 11.93 11.40 3.39
C ILE A 267 10.48 11.60 2.97
N GLN A 268 10.03 10.84 1.97
CA GLN A 268 8.64 10.83 1.55
C GLN A 268 7.73 10.37 2.69
N SER A 269 6.80 11.23 3.06
CA SER A 269 5.98 11.05 4.25
C SER A 269 4.70 11.89 4.19
N SER A 270 3.73 11.57 5.05
CA SER A 270 2.51 12.38 5.12
C SER A 270 1.76 12.20 6.43
N VAL A 271 0.85 13.14 6.67
CA VAL A 271 -0.17 13.09 7.70
C VAL A 271 -1.19 12.00 7.39
N PHE A 272 -1.59 11.25 8.41
CA PHE A 272 -2.76 10.36 8.35
C PHE A 272 -4.00 11.15 8.77
N TYR A 273 -4.54 11.95 7.84
CA TYR A 273 -5.61 12.90 8.12
C TYR A 273 -6.84 12.25 8.78
N GLY A 274 -7.45 12.96 9.72
CA GLY A 274 -8.57 12.46 10.55
C GLY A 274 -8.13 12.05 11.96
N GLU A 275 -6.82 11.87 12.19
CA GLU A 275 -6.24 11.59 13.51
C GLU A 275 -4.92 12.37 13.70
N GLU A 276 -4.46 12.51 14.94
CA GLU A 276 -3.11 13.02 15.26
C GLU A 276 -2.05 11.92 15.03
N ALA A 277 -1.86 11.57 13.76
CA ALA A 277 -0.96 10.50 13.35
C ALA A 277 -0.20 10.85 12.05
N TYR A 278 0.99 10.28 11.95
CA TYR A 278 1.95 10.55 10.88
C TYR A 278 2.61 9.26 10.40
N PHE A 279 2.95 9.17 9.11
CA PHE A 279 3.62 7.97 8.58
C PHE A 279 4.85 8.27 7.72
N ILE A 280 5.83 7.39 7.85
CA ILE A 280 7.13 7.41 7.16
C ILE A 280 7.41 6.06 6.49
N PRO A 281 8.37 5.97 5.56
CA PRO A 281 8.66 4.73 4.84
C PRO A 281 9.08 3.58 5.75
N VAL A 282 8.53 2.39 5.48
CA VAL A 282 9.07 1.11 5.94
C VAL A 282 8.99 0.11 4.82
N HIS A 283 10.14 -0.31 4.33
CA HIS A 283 10.24 -1.33 3.30
C HIS A 283 11.57 -2.07 3.40
N GLN A 284 11.69 -3.17 2.64
CA GLN A 284 12.87 -4.04 2.61
C GLN A 284 14.14 -3.37 2.08
N GLY A 285 14.02 -2.29 1.30
CA GLY A 285 15.16 -1.53 0.78
C GLY A 285 15.87 -0.62 1.80
N LEU A 286 15.34 -0.45 3.02
CA LEU A 286 15.95 0.38 4.06
C LEU A 286 16.94 -0.45 4.90
N THR A 287 18.09 0.13 5.18
CA THR A 287 19.11 -0.37 6.09
C THR A 287 18.93 0.20 7.50
N ALA A 288 19.62 -0.36 8.49
CA ALA A 288 19.58 0.16 9.86
C ALA A 288 19.96 1.66 9.95
N HIS A 289 20.97 2.09 9.18
CA HIS A 289 21.41 3.49 9.17
C HIS A 289 20.38 4.44 8.56
N ASP A 290 19.52 3.96 7.66
CA ASP A 290 18.42 4.76 7.13
C ASP A 290 17.35 4.99 8.21
N LEU A 291 17.10 3.99 9.06
CA LEU A 291 16.19 4.10 10.19
C LEU A 291 16.76 5.05 11.27
N ASP A 292 18.06 4.94 11.55
CA ASP A 292 18.76 5.89 12.43
C ASP A 292 18.65 7.32 11.90
N TYR A 293 18.77 7.51 10.58
CA TYR A 293 18.58 8.82 9.96
C TYR A 293 17.16 9.36 10.18
N PHE A 294 16.12 8.55 9.97
CA PHE A 294 14.73 8.97 10.21
C PHE A 294 14.52 9.39 11.67
N TYR A 295 15.11 8.63 12.59
CA TYR A 295 15.06 8.91 14.02
C TYR A 295 15.74 10.23 14.38
N GLU A 296 16.94 10.49 13.84
CA GLU A 296 17.65 11.76 14.08
C GLU A 296 16.94 12.96 13.45
N VAL A 297 16.30 12.79 12.28
CA VAL A 297 15.46 13.84 11.67
C VAL A 297 14.28 14.19 12.57
N MET A 298 13.61 13.18 13.17
CA MET A 298 12.53 13.41 14.12
C MET A 298 13.01 14.10 15.40
N LYS A 299 14.14 13.66 15.97
CA LYS A 299 14.76 14.31 17.15
C LYS A 299 15.09 15.77 16.90
N ALA A 300 15.65 16.07 15.73
CA ALA A 300 15.96 17.44 15.34
C ALA A 300 14.69 18.30 15.29
N PHE A 301 13.60 17.78 14.72
CA PHE A 301 12.31 18.46 14.71
C PHE A 301 11.79 18.73 16.13
N LEU A 302 11.78 17.71 17.00
CA LEU A 302 11.29 17.87 18.37
C LEU A 302 12.11 18.92 19.14
N LYS A 303 13.44 18.89 19.01
CA LYS A 303 14.33 19.85 19.64
C LYS A 303 14.09 21.29 19.16
N MET A 304 13.75 21.51 17.89
CA MET A 304 13.50 22.85 17.37
C MET A 304 12.16 23.44 17.83
N ASN A 305 11.20 22.61 18.23
CA ASN A 305 9.82 23.03 18.46
C ASN A 305 9.31 22.83 19.90
N PHE A 306 9.98 21.99 20.71
CA PHE A 306 9.52 21.59 22.05
C PHE A 306 10.61 21.57 23.12
N GLN A 307 11.85 21.96 22.78
CA GLN A 307 12.94 22.19 23.73
C GLN A 307 13.38 23.65 23.65
#